data_AF-A0A2D1KSN6-F1
#
_entry.id   AF-A0A2D1KSN6-F1
#
_cell.length_a   1.000
_cell.length_b   1.000
_cell.length_c   1.000
_cell.angle_alpha   90.00
_cell.angle_beta   90.00
_cell.angle_gamma   90.00
#
_symmetry.space_group_name_H-M   'P 1'
#
loop_
_entity.id
_entity.type
_entity.pdbx_description
1 polymer ?
#
loop_
_entity_poly.entity_id
_entity_poly.type
_entity_poly.pdbx_seq_one_letter_code
_entity_poly.pdbx_strand_id
1 'polypeptide(L)'
;MNFSQLKQGDYSSLVGAWTELGSVSPRYAKLSKTELTNPNTNQITVTKTGITMGDVSLVSTTLKDNDGDHALVYSEKDGLLVATLQNQDVSINWTVTLYPKGTANPFKTSDGPVSNKQNLIAIWTSNNQVTDVFAESATSTDTAATADTKTVKLDIAQLAMNNLASLVGTWVNASNGKQIVVSKEIMNRPEGSNSSMKSGAIVEVTTTNAYPEVIGVVGSESGYIQGAIGTYDPSVDGSPFSPLTILPAGIKANDNDDSDSTRDRLIMDGGQSGYASEAYYRK
;
A
#
# COMPACT_ATOMS: atom_id res chain seq x y z
N MET A 1 -10.36 -14.26 9.05
CA MET A 1 -11.70 -13.71 9.30
C MET A 1 -12.52 -14.65 10.19
N ASN A 2 -13.28 -14.11 11.14
CA ASN A 2 -14.23 -14.86 11.97
C ASN A 2 -15.65 -14.31 11.75
N PHE A 3 -16.48 -15.03 11.01
CA PHE A 3 -17.82 -14.55 10.64
C PHE A 3 -18.77 -14.39 11.83
N SER A 4 -18.66 -15.26 12.84
CA SER A 4 -19.50 -15.15 14.04
C SER A 4 -19.23 -13.84 14.80
N GLN A 5 -17.97 -13.39 14.87
CA GLN A 5 -17.61 -12.09 15.45
C GLN A 5 -18.15 -10.93 14.60
N LEU A 6 -17.94 -11.01 13.28
CA LEU A 6 -18.30 -9.94 12.35
C LEU A 6 -19.80 -9.67 12.31
N LYS A 7 -20.62 -10.72 12.36
CA LYS A 7 -22.09 -10.59 12.45
C LYS A 7 -22.59 -9.90 13.72
N GLN A 8 -21.76 -9.87 14.77
CA GLN A 8 -22.04 -9.20 16.05
C GLN A 8 -21.40 -7.81 16.11
N GLY A 9 -20.78 -7.34 15.02
CA GLY A 9 -20.08 -6.07 14.98
C GLY A 9 -18.71 -6.07 15.66
N ASP A 10 -18.14 -7.25 15.93
CA ASP A 10 -16.76 -7.41 16.39
C ASP A 10 -15.83 -7.65 15.18
N TYR A 11 -15.04 -6.63 14.84
CA TYR A 11 -14.12 -6.63 13.71
C TYR A 11 -12.70 -7.02 14.13
N SER A 12 -12.48 -7.52 15.36
CA SER A 12 -11.16 -7.89 15.87
C SER A 12 -10.41 -8.87 14.95
N SER A 13 -11.13 -9.77 14.28
CA SER A 13 -10.54 -10.74 13.34
C SER A 13 -10.09 -10.15 12.00
N LEU A 14 -10.32 -8.86 11.76
CA LEU A 14 -9.92 -8.10 10.58
C LEU A 14 -8.93 -6.97 10.90
N VAL A 15 -8.63 -6.74 12.18
CA VAL A 15 -7.68 -5.69 12.58
C VAL A 15 -6.31 -5.99 11.97
N GLY A 16 -5.81 -5.05 11.19
CA GLY A 16 -4.58 -5.21 10.44
C GLY A 16 -4.42 -4.09 9.42
N ALA A 17 -3.32 -4.14 8.67
CA ALA A 17 -3.12 -3.28 7.53
C ALA A 17 -3.85 -3.87 6.31
N TRP A 18 -4.39 -2.99 5.48
CA TRP A 18 -5.13 -3.34 4.27
C TRP A 18 -4.66 -2.46 3.12
N THR A 19 -4.46 -3.07 1.95
CA THR A 19 -3.98 -2.39 0.75
C THR A 19 -5.05 -2.49 -0.34
N GLU A 20 -5.35 -1.39 -1.02
CA GLU A 20 -6.29 -1.40 -2.13
C GLU A 20 -5.65 -2.07 -3.36
N LEU A 21 -6.26 -3.15 -3.84
CA LEU A 21 -5.88 -3.81 -5.09
C LEU A 21 -6.39 -3.08 -6.33
N GLY A 22 -7.39 -2.22 -6.14
CA GLY A 22 -7.98 -1.36 -7.16
C GLY A 22 -9.51 -1.36 -7.08
N SER A 23 -10.11 -0.73 -8.07
CA SER A 23 -11.56 -0.55 -8.17
C SER A 23 -12.09 -1.00 -9.52
N VAL A 24 -13.38 -1.39 -9.54
CA VAL A 24 -14.14 -1.71 -10.75
C VAL A 24 -15.38 -0.82 -10.82
N SER A 25 -15.62 -0.18 -11.97
CA SER A 25 -16.90 0.48 -12.25
C SER A 25 -17.48 0.03 -13.60
N PRO A 26 -18.75 -0.45 -13.64
CA PRO A 26 -19.45 -0.76 -14.88
C PRO A 26 -19.66 0.45 -15.79
N ARG A 27 -19.56 1.69 -15.27
CA ARG A 27 -19.69 2.91 -16.08
C ARG A 27 -18.54 3.03 -17.10
N TYR A 28 -17.40 2.39 -16.86
CA TYR A 28 -16.32 2.23 -17.84
C TYR A 28 -16.53 0.94 -18.63
N ALA A 29 -17.56 0.93 -19.49
CA ALA A 29 -18.05 -0.25 -20.24
C ALA A 29 -17.02 -1.00 -21.12
N LYS A 30 -15.77 -0.55 -21.18
CA LYS A 30 -14.65 -1.24 -21.87
C LYS A 30 -13.91 -2.24 -20.98
N LEU A 31 -14.10 -2.20 -19.66
CA LEU A 31 -13.46 -3.11 -18.72
C LEU A 31 -14.45 -4.20 -18.30
N SER A 32 -13.97 -5.44 -18.16
CA SER A 32 -14.81 -6.49 -17.57
C SER A 32 -15.22 -6.08 -16.15
N LYS A 33 -16.44 -6.44 -15.70
CA LYS A 33 -17.01 -6.12 -14.38
C LYS A 33 -16.22 -6.69 -13.18
N THR A 34 -15.01 -7.19 -13.41
CA THR A 34 -14.14 -7.82 -12.43
C THR A 34 -12.66 -7.42 -12.57
N GLU A 35 -12.31 -6.58 -13.54
CA GLU A 35 -10.93 -6.12 -13.74
C GLU A 35 -10.64 -4.89 -12.89
N LEU A 36 -9.74 -5.06 -11.93
CA LEU A 36 -9.33 -4.01 -11.00
C LEU A 36 -8.40 -3.03 -11.72
N THR A 37 -8.69 -1.75 -11.52
CA THR A 37 -7.90 -0.63 -12.05
C THR A 37 -7.64 0.38 -10.94
N ASN A 38 -6.69 1.30 -11.15
CA ASN A 38 -6.37 2.38 -10.20
C ASN A 38 -6.10 1.87 -8.76
N PRO A 39 -5.14 0.96 -8.54
CA PRO A 39 -4.77 0.56 -7.18
C PRO A 39 -4.28 1.75 -6.36
N ASN A 40 -4.44 1.67 -5.04
CA ASN A 40 -3.93 2.63 -4.04
C ASN A 40 -4.50 4.06 -4.14
N THR A 41 -5.73 4.20 -4.64
CA THR A 41 -6.51 5.43 -4.62
C THR A 41 -7.26 5.64 -3.31
N ASN A 42 -7.79 4.56 -2.72
CA ASN A 42 -8.53 4.57 -1.48
C ASN A 42 -7.76 3.86 -0.36
N GLN A 43 -8.08 4.21 0.88
CA GLN A 43 -7.55 3.56 2.07
C GLN A 43 -8.69 3.17 2.99
N ILE A 44 -8.53 2.03 3.66
CA ILE A 44 -9.40 1.65 4.77
C ILE A 44 -8.63 1.60 6.07
N THR A 45 -9.29 1.99 7.14
CA THR A 45 -8.84 1.74 8.51
C THR A 45 -9.72 0.67 9.13
N VAL A 46 -9.13 -0.40 9.65
CA VAL A 46 -9.86 -1.46 10.34
C VAL A 46 -9.50 -1.46 11.81
N THR A 47 -10.51 -1.28 12.65
CA THR A 47 -10.43 -1.31 14.11
C THR A 47 -11.25 -2.48 14.64
N LYS A 48 -11.19 -2.74 15.96
CA LYS A 48 -12.03 -3.78 16.57
C LYS A 48 -13.53 -3.51 16.45
N THR A 49 -13.90 -2.25 16.28
CA THR A 49 -15.29 -1.79 16.26
C THR A 49 -15.81 -1.51 14.86
N GLY A 50 -14.97 -1.57 13.82
CA GLY A 50 -15.41 -1.18 12.50
C GLY A 50 -14.35 -1.03 11.41
N ILE A 51 -14.84 -0.72 10.21
CA ILE A 51 -14.06 -0.41 9.01
C ILE A 51 -14.44 1.00 8.57
N THR A 52 -13.46 1.88 8.30
CA THR A 52 -13.70 3.23 7.78
C THR A 52 -13.02 3.39 6.42
N MET A 53 -13.74 3.95 5.45
CA MET A 53 -13.28 4.28 4.09
C MET A 53 -13.80 5.66 3.70
N GLY A 54 -12.93 6.68 3.72
CA GLY A 54 -13.36 8.06 3.50
C GLY A 54 -14.48 8.49 4.46
N ASP A 55 -15.59 8.99 3.90
CA ASP A 55 -16.76 9.45 4.66
C ASP A 55 -17.72 8.31 5.09
N VAL A 56 -17.40 7.06 4.74
CA VAL A 56 -18.24 5.90 5.05
C VAL A 56 -17.58 5.04 6.11
N SER A 57 -18.36 4.58 7.08
CA SER A 57 -17.87 3.67 8.11
C SER A 57 -18.87 2.57 8.42
N LEU A 58 -18.36 1.36 8.59
CA LEU A 58 -19.08 0.25 9.20
C LEU A 58 -18.70 0.24 10.66
N VAL A 59 -19.64 0.54 11.55
CA VAL A 59 -19.42 0.55 12.99
C VAL A 59 -20.40 -0.44 13.63
N SER A 60 -19.85 -1.46 14.29
CA SER A 60 -20.65 -2.59 14.78
C SER A 60 -21.50 -3.20 13.65
N THR A 61 -22.82 -3.25 13.79
CA THR A 61 -23.77 -3.77 12.79
C THR A 61 -24.45 -2.67 11.97
N THR A 62 -23.83 -1.49 11.88
CA THR A 62 -24.40 -0.31 11.21
C THR A 62 -23.40 0.23 10.20
N LEU A 63 -23.88 0.61 9.01
CA LEU A 63 -23.14 1.44 8.07
C LEU A 63 -23.57 2.89 8.26
N LYS A 64 -22.60 3.79 8.38
CA LYS A 64 -22.81 5.23 8.49
C LYS A 64 -22.24 5.92 7.27
N ASP A 65 -23.06 6.74 6.64
CA ASP A 65 -22.69 7.64 5.54
C ASP A 65 -23.31 9.04 5.74
N ASN A 66 -23.28 9.88 4.70
CA ASN A 66 -23.83 11.23 4.75
C ASN A 66 -25.36 11.28 4.89
N ASP A 67 -26.06 10.20 4.57
CA ASP A 67 -27.53 10.08 4.71
C ASP A 67 -27.93 9.52 6.09
N GLY A 68 -26.95 9.10 6.91
CA GLY A 68 -27.14 8.72 8.30
C GLY A 68 -26.69 7.30 8.61
N ASP A 69 -27.35 6.70 9.59
CA ASP A 69 -27.05 5.36 10.09
C ASP A 69 -28.00 4.32 9.48
N HIS A 70 -27.43 3.27 8.89
CA HIS A 70 -28.16 2.20 8.20
C HIS A 70 -27.83 0.85 8.83
N ALA A 71 -28.84 0.14 9.33
CA ALA A 71 -28.64 -1.21 9.88
C ALA A 71 -28.16 -2.18 8.78
N LEU A 72 -27.25 -3.09 9.12
CA LEU A 72 -26.74 -4.13 8.23
C LEU A 72 -27.38 -5.50 8.51
N VAL A 73 -27.63 -6.25 7.44
CA VAL A 73 -27.97 -7.67 7.47
C VAL A 73 -26.80 -8.46 6.87
N TYR A 74 -26.42 -9.54 7.55
CA TYR A 74 -25.32 -10.40 7.13
C TYR A 74 -25.83 -11.73 6.60
N SER A 75 -25.30 -12.17 5.46
CA SER A 75 -25.58 -13.47 4.86
C SER A 75 -24.28 -14.20 4.52
N GLU A 76 -24.27 -15.51 4.69
CA GLU A 76 -23.14 -16.36 4.29
C GLU A 76 -23.49 -17.13 3.03
N LYS A 77 -22.57 -17.15 2.07
CA LYS A 77 -22.72 -17.92 0.83
C LYS A 77 -21.35 -18.27 0.27
N ASP A 78 -21.15 -19.51 -0.14
CA ASP A 78 -19.91 -19.99 -0.78
C ASP A 78 -18.63 -19.70 0.02
N GLY A 79 -18.73 -19.73 1.36
CA GLY A 79 -17.62 -19.42 2.27
C GLY A 79 -17.30 -17.92 2.42
N LEU A 80 -18.18 -17.05 1.90
CA LEU A 80 -18.08 -15.59 1.97
C LEU A 80 -19.10 -15.04 2.97
N LEU A 81 -18.81 -13.86 3.53
CA LEU A 81 -19.77 -13.11 4.34
C LEU A 81 -20.12 -11.81 3.60
N VAL A 82 -21.41 -11.60 3.36
CA VAL A 82 -21.93 -10.41 2.67
C VAL A 82 -22.76 -9.60 3.66
N ALA A 83 -22.42 -8.33 3.83
CA ALA A 83 -23.20 -7.35 4.57
C ALA A 83 -23.93 -6.43 3.58
N THR A 84 -25.24 -6.32 3.73
CA THR A 84 -26.10 -5.43 2.93
C THR A 84 -26.93 -4.57 3.86
N LEU A 85 -27.41 -3.42 3.39
CA LEU A 85 -28.35 -2.61 4.15
C LEU A 85 -29.63 -3.39 4.45
N GLN A 86 -30.18 -3.27 5.66
CA GLN A 86 -31.45 -3.89 6.02
C GLN A 86 -32.61 -3.27 5.23
N ASN A 87 -32.62 -1.94 5.11
CA ASN A 87 -33.50 -1.23 4.20
C ASN A 87 -32.80 -1.07 2.85
N GLN A 88 -33.40 -1.62 1.81
CA GLN A 88 -32.88 -1.54 0.44
C GLN A 88 -33.47 -0.34 -0.33
N ASP A 89 -34.50 0.31 0.20
CA ASP A 89 -35.12 1.52 -0.37
C ASP A 89 -34.43 2.77 0.16
N VAL A 90 -33.24 3.04 -0.37
CA VAL A 90 -32.36 4.15 0.00
C VAL A 90 -31.75 4.80 -1.25
N SER A 91 -31.36 6.07 -1.14
CA SER A 91 -30.74 6.83 -2.24
C SER A 91 -29.41 6.23 -2.69
N ILE A 92 -28.58 5.83 -1.73
CA ILE A 92 -27.30 5.16 -1.95
C ILE A 92 -27.32 3.82 -1.23
N ASN A 93 -27.18 2.75 -1.99
CA ASN A 93 -27.12 1.39 -1.48
C ASN A 93 -25.67 0.93 -1.43
N TRP A 94 -25.37 0.06 -0.46
CA TRP A 94 -24.03 -0.41 -0.15
C TRP A 94 -24.02 -1.92 0.02
N THR A 95 -22.89 -2.53 -0.33
CA THR A 95 -22.63 -3.93 -0.04
C THR A 95 -21.17 -4.10 0.33
N VAL A 96 -20.90 -4.82 1.41
CA VAL A 96 -19.55 -5.23 1.79
C VAL A 96 -19.45 -6.75 1.70
N THR A 97 -18.55 -7.25 0.86
CA THR A 97 -18.28 -8.67 0.73
C THR A 97 -16.91 -8.99 1.31
N LEU A 98 -16.87 -9.97 2.22
CA LEU A 98 -15.69 -10.42 2.91
C LEU A 98 -15.30 -11.79 2.36
N TYR A 99 -14.09 -11.87 1.80
CA TYR A 99 -13.52 -13.09 1.22
C TYR A 99 -12.41 -13.61 2.15
N PRO A 100 -12.64 -14.66 2.93
CA PRO A 100 -11.58 -15.28 3.70
C PRO A 100 -10.47 -15.81 2.79
N LYS A 101 -9.24 -15.81 3.30
CA LYS A 101 -8.09 -16.47 2.67
C LYS A 101 -8.47 -17.89 2.23
N GLY A 102 -8.17 -18.20 0.97
CA GLY A 102 -8.42 -19.50 0.36
C GLY A 102 -9.78 -19.66 -0.32
N THR A 103 -10.69 -18.69 -0.25
CA THR A 103 -11.96 -18.76 -0.99
C THR A 103 -11.81 -18.29 -2.44
N ALA A 104 -12.82 -18.53 -3.27
CA ALA A 104 -12.86 -17.98 -4.62
C ALA A 104 -13.29 -16.50 -4.60
N ASN A 105 -12.75 -15.70 -5.52
CA ASN A 105 -13.22 -14.34 -5.80
C ASN A 105 -13.25 -14.11 -7.32
N PRO A 106 -14.06 -13.15 -7.81
CA PRO A 106 -14.20 -12.93 -9.25
C PRO A 106 -13.12 -12.01 -9.84
N PHE A 107 -12.29 -11.36 -9.02
CA PHE A 107 -11.45 -10.23 -9.42
C PHE A 107 -10.18 -10.66 -10.14
N LYS A 108 -9.70 -9.78 -11.02
CA LYS A 108 -8.43 -9.92 -11.73
C LYS A 108 -7.73 -8.57 -11.86
N THR A 109 -6.42 -8.58 -11.95
CA THR A 109 -5.58 -7.43 -12.35
C THR A 109 -5.07 -7.64 -13.78
N SER A 110 -4.25 -6.72 -14.28
CA SER A 110 -3.51 -6.90 -15.55
C SER A 110 -2.64 -8.15 -15.56
N ASP A 111 -2.19 -8.60 -14.38
CA ASP A 111 -1.31 -9.76 -14.22
C ASP A 111 -2.06 -11.09 -14.09
N GLY A 112 -3.40 -11.04 -14.17
CA GLY A 112 -4.27 -12.21 -14.10
C GLY A 112 -5.18 -12.22 -12.87
N PRO A 113 -5.77 -13.39 -12.52
CA PRO A 113 -6.70 -13.51 -11.41
C PRO A 113 -6.08 -13.08 -10.07
N VAL A 114 -6.83 -12.35 -9.26
CA VAL A 114 -6.40 -12.01 -7.90
C VAL A 114 -6.38 -13.29 -7.08
N SER A 115 -5.18 -13.71 -6.68
CA SER A 115 -5.03 -14.88 -5.84
C SER A 115 -5.54 -14.55 -4.42
N ASN A 116 -6.51 -15.31 -3.93
CA ASN A 116 -7.07 -15.11 -2.58
C ASN A 116 -6.17 -15.72 -1.48
N LYS A 117 -4.86 -15.46 -1.55
CA LYS A 117 -3.84 -15.96 -0.59
C LYS A 117 -3.87 -15.20 0.75
N GLN A 118 -4.56 -14.07 0.77
CA GLN A 118 -4.86 -13.22 1.93
C GLN A 118 -6.37 -13.06 2.03
N ASN A 119 -6.85 -12.49 3.13
CA ASN A 119 -8.26 -12.08 3.24
C ASN A 119 -8.51 -10.88 2.30
N LEU A 120 -9.68 -10.78 1.67
CA LEU A 120 -10.09 -9.62 0.88
C LEU A 120 -11.37 -9.00 1.42
N ILE A 121 -11.50 -7.67 1.27
CA ILE A 121 -12.72 -6.90 1.52
C ILE A 121 -13.07 -6.20 0.22
N ALA A 122 -14.29 -6.39 -0.28
CA ALA A 122 -14.83 -5.61 -1.40
C ALA A 122 -15.99 -4.75 -0.92
N ILE A 123 -15.92 -3.45 -1.16
CA ILE A 123 -16.94 -2.46 -0.79
C ILE A 123 -17.54 -1.90 -2.06
N TRP A 124 -18.84 -2.12 -2.26
CA TRP A 124 -19.58 -1.60 -3.41
C TRP A 124 -20.57 -0.52 -2.99
N THR A 125 -20.73 0.49 -3.85
CA THR A 125 -21.71 1.56 -3.72
C THR A 125 -22.51 1.79 -4.99
N SER A 126 -23.81 2.05 -4.87
CA SER A 126 -24.67 2.35 -6.01
C SER A 126 -24.46 3.75 -6.60
N ASN A 127 -23.92 4.71 -5.82
CA ASN A 127 -23.81 6.11 -6.21
C ASN A 127 -23.04 6.29 -7.55
N ASN A 128 -21.81 5.77 -7.58
CA ASN A 128 -20.96 5.75 -8.76
C ASN A 128 -20.83 4.33 -9.37
N GLN A 129 -21.52 3.33 -8.81
CA GLN A 129 -21.45 1.93 -9.20
C GLN A 129 -20.03 1.33 -9.07
N VAL A 130 -19.23 1.83 -8.13
CA VAL A 130 -17.85 1.36 -7.92
C VAL A 130 -17.81 0.24 -6.89
N THR A 131 -16.95 -0.75 -7.14
CA THR A 131 -16.47 -1.70 -6.12
C THR A 131 -14.99 -1.45 -5.87
N ASP A 132 -14.62 -1.08 -4.65
CA ASP A 132 -13.23 -0.98 -4.20
C ASP A 132 -12.83 -2.30 -3.52
N VAL A 133 -11.66 -2.84 -3.84
CA VAL A 133 -11.19 -4.14 -3.33
C VAL A 133 -9.89 -3.97 -2.57
N PHE A 134 -9.86 -4.46 -1.35
CA PHE A 134 -8.73 -4.38 -0.43
C PHE A 134 -8.26 -5.79 -0.08
N ALA A 135 -6.95 -5.99 -0.07
CA ALA A 135 -6.31 -7.18 0.47
C ALA A 135 -5.74 -6.89 1.85
N GLU A 136 -5.89 -7.85 2.75
CA GLU A 136 -5.18 -7.85 4.03
C GLU A 136 -3.70 -7.90 3.71
N SER A 137 -2.97 -6.84 4.10
CA SER A 137 -1.52 -6.86 4.01
C SER A 137 -1.04 -8.04 4.83
N ALA A 138 -0.04 -8.78 4.34
CA ALA A 138 0.53 -9.87 5.11
C ALA A 138 0.92 -9.31 6.48
N THR A 139 0.22 -9.72 7.54
CA THR A 139 0.65 -9.44 8.88
C THR A 139 2.02 -10.08 9.01
N SER A 140 3.03 -9.27 9.31
CA SER A 140 4.30 -9.73 9.85
C SER A 140 4.05 -10.34 11.24
N THR A 141 3.29 -11.43 11.27
CA THR A 141 3.05 -12.27 12.46
C THR A 141 3.46 -13.70 12.16
N ASP A 142 4.55 -13.86 11.38
CA ASP A 142 5.43 -14.99 11.56
C ASP A 142 6.80 -14.47 12.01
N THR A 143 7.08 -14.75 13.28
CA THR A 143 8.35 -14.64 13.99
C THR A 143 8.81 -13.23 14.39
N ALA A 144 8.60 -12.94 15.68
CA ALA A 144 9.71 -12.48 16.51
C ALA A 144 10.84 -13.53 16.44
N ALA A 145 11.54 -13.58 15.31
CA ALA A 145 12.84 -14.23 15.21
C ALA A 145 13.84 -13.13 15.54
N THR A 146 14.61 -13.39 16.60
CA THR A 146 15.96 -12.88 16.79
C THR A 146 16.56 -12.36 15.49
N ALA A 147 17.02 -11.10 15.54
CA ALA A 147 17.89 -10.50 14.54
C ALA A 147 19.00 -11.50 14.18
N ASP A 148 18.82 -12.18 13.06
CA ASP A 148 19.85 -12.95 12.41
C ASP A 148 19.76 -12.62 10.92
N THR A 149 20.88 -12.12 10.42
CA THR A 149 21.07 -11.48 9.13
C THR A 149 20.80 -12.46 7.98
N LYS A 150 19.54 -12.56 7.55
CA LYS A 150 19.17 -13.02 6.21
C LYS A 150 18.72 -11.82 5.40
N THR A 151 19.43 -11.58 4.30
CA THR A 151 19.23 -10.51 3.33
C THR A 151 17.77 -10.43 2.88
N VAL A 152 17.05 -9.41 3.39
CA VAL A 152 15.75 -9.00 2.83
C VAL A 152 16.03 -8.40 1.46
N LYS A 153 15.58 -9.09 0.41
CA LYS A 153 15.65 -8.58 -0.97
C LYS A 153 14.64 -7.46 -1.17
N LEU A 154 14.92 -6.53 -2.10
CA LEU A 154 13.94 -5.57 -2.58
C LEU A 154 12.74 -6.30 -3.20
N ASP A 155 11.54 -5.88 -2.80
CA ASP A 155 10.29 -6.37 -3.35
C ASP A 155 9.62 -5.22 -4.10
N ILE A 156 9.84 -5.19 -5.42
CA ILE A 156 9.34 -4.11 -6.29
C ILE A 156 7.81 -4.07 -6.32
N ALA A 157 7.14 -5.21 -6.16
CA ALA A 157 5.68 -5.24 -6.08
C ALA A 157 5.20 -4.54 -4.80
N GLN A 158 5.84 -4.82 -3.65
CA GLN A 158 5.54 -4.10 -2.41
C GLN A 158 5.80 -2.60 -2.54
N LEU A 159 6.93 -2.21 -3.11
CA LEU A 159 7.27 -0.80 -3.26
C LEU A 159 6.32 -0.07 -4.21
N ALA A 160 5.91 -0.68 -5.32
CA ALA A 160 4.89 -0.12 -6.21
C ALA A 160 3.54 0.08 -5.49
N MET A 161 3.27 -0.71 -4.45
CA MET A 161 2.11 -0.56 -3.56
C MET A 161 2.38 0.38 -2.37
N ASN A 162 3.47 1.17 -2.43
CA ASN A 162 3.91 2.07 -1.35
C ASN A 162 4.14 1.36 -0.01
N ASN A 163 4.35 0.04 -0.03
CA ASN A 163 4.82 -0.74 1.10
C ASN A 163 6.36 -0.73 1.10
N LEU A 164 6.92 0.11 1.97
CA LEU A 164 8.34 0.42 2.00
C LEU A 164 9.17 -0.55 2.87
N ALA A 165 8.57 -1.65 3.33
CA ALA A 165 9.23 -2.59 4.25
C ALA A 165 10.52 -3.19 3.67
N SER A 166 10.55 -3.47 2.37
CA SER A 166 11.76 -4.01 1.71
C SER A 166 12.89 -2.99 1.56
N LEU A 167 12.67 -1.71 1.87
CA LEU A 167 13.73 -0.69 1.92
C LEU A 167 14.45 -0.64 3.27
N VAL A 168 13.81 -1.09 4.35
CA VAL A 168 14.34 -1.01 5.71
C VAL A 168 15.71 -1.67 5.80
N GLY A 169 16.67 -0.97 6.38
CA GLY A 169 18.04 -1.43 6.55
C GLY A 169 19.09 -0.36 6.25
N THR A 170 20.36 -0.76 6.34
CA THR A 170 21.50 0.10 6.04
C THR A 170 21.97 -0.12 4.62
N TRP A 171 22.06 0.96 3.86
CA TRP A 171 22.57 1.00 2.50
C TRP A 171 23.87 1.78 2.51
N VAL A 172 24.91 1.26 1.86
CA VAL A 172 26.26 1.82 1.88
C VAL A 172 26.74 2.05 0.47
N ASN A 173 27.21 3.26 0.21
CA ASN A 173 27.88 3.56 -1.05
C ASN A 173 29.30 3.01 -1.03
N ALA A 174 29.61 2.12 -1.97
CA ALA A 174 30.89 1.42 -2.01
C ALA A 174 32.08 2.33 -2.35
N SER A 175 31.83 3.46 -3.03
CA SER A 175 32.89 4.38 -3.47
C SER A 175 33.35 5.33 -2.36
N ASN A 176 32.47 5.71 -1.44
CA ASN A 176 32.74 6.75 -0.43
C ASN A 176 32.38 6.35 1.01
N GLY A 177 31.77 5.18 1.22
CA GLY A 177 31.40 4.65 2.54
C GLY A 177 30.22 5.35 3.23
N LYS A 178 29.57 6.33 2.57
CA LYS A 178 28.37 6.99 3.10
C LYS A 178 27.25 5.97 3.30
N GLN A 179 26.43 6.21 4.30
CA GLN A 179 25.34 5.31 4.67
C GLN A 179 23.99 6.02 4.63
N ILE A 180 22.98 5.28 4.20
CA ILE A 180 21.56 5.62 4.33
C ILE A 180 20.95 4.53 5.22
N VAL A 181 20.41 4.93 6.36
CA VAL A 181 19.75 4.00 7.28
C VAL A 181 18.25 4.22 7.16
N VAL A 182 17.56 3.31 6.47
CA VAL A 182 16.11 3.37 6.30
C VAL A 182 15.46 2.66 7.48
N SER A 183 14.67 3.40 8.25
CA SER A 183 13.93 2.88 9.38
C SER A 183 12.60 2.25 8.92
N LYS A 184 11.95 1.52 9.83
CA LYS A 184 10.61 0.97 9.63
C LYS A 184 9.50 2.02 9.77
N GLU A 185 9.83 3.22 10.21
CA GLU A 185 8.86 4.27 10.49
C GLU A 185 8.51 5.00 9.20
N ILE A 186 7.23 5.33 9.06
CA ILE A 186 6.68 6.01 7.89
C ILE A 186 6.25 7.41 8.31
N MET A 187 6.71 8.41 7.56
CA MET A 187 6.17 9.76 7.67
C MET A 187 5.13 9.97 6.58
N ASN A 188 3.93 10.36 7.00
CA ASN A 188 2.92 10.87 6.06
C ASN A 188 3.24 12.31 5.72
N ARG A 189 2.96 12.71 4.47
CA ARG A 189 3.10 14.09 4.04
C ARG A 189 2.21 15.00 4.89
N PRO A 190 2.76 16.00 5.58
CA PRO A 190 2.01 16.97 6.36
C PRO A 190 1.28 17.96 5.43
N GLU A 191 0.23 18.59 5.96
CA GLU A 191 -0.46 19.67 5.28
C GLU A 191 0.51 20.84 4.99
N GLY A 192 0.37 21.44 3.80
CA GLY A 192 1.25 22.52 3.35
C GLY A 192 2.57 22.08 2.71
N SER A 193 2.92 20.79 2.75
CA SER A 193 4.10 20.30 2.03
C SER A 193 3.91 20.36 0.51
N ASN A 194 4.92 20.87 -0.20
CA ASN A 194 4.94 20.99 -1.67
C ASN A 194 5.19 19.65 -2.39
N SER A 195 5.43 18.56 -1.66
CA SER A 195 5.70 17.25 -2.25
C SER A 195 4.44 16.60 -2.84
N SER A 196 4.61 15.90 -3.97
CA SER A 196 3.59 15.03 -4.57
C SER A 196 3.54 13.63 -3.93
N MET A 197 4.61 13.20 -3.24
CA MET A 197 4.65 11.90 -2.57
C MET A 197 3.81 11.93 -1.30
N LYS A 198 2.92 10.95 -1.13
CA LYS A 198 1.97 10.91 -0.01
C LYS A 198 2.61 10.46 1.32
N SER A 199 3.64 9.64 1.25
CA SER A 199 4.38 9.14 2.41
C SER A 199 5.76 8.64 2.02
N GLY A 200 6.66 8.52 2.98
CA GLY A 200 7.99 7.92 2.79
C GLY A 200 8.52 7.25 4.05
N ALA A 201 9.43 6.29 3.88
CA ALA A 201 10.13 5.63 4.97
C ALA A 201 11.22 6.56 5.49
N ILE A 202 11.26 6.74 6.80
CA ILE A 202 12.19 7.67 7.45
C ILE A 202 13.62 7.18 7.26
N VAL A 203 14.49 8.08 6.84
CA VAL A 203 15.94 7.92 6.84
C VAL A 203 16.44 8.45 8.17
N GLU A 204 17.06 7.58 8.97
CA GLU A 204 17.63 7.99 10.26
C GLU A 204 18.80 8.95 10.04
N VAL A 205 18.57 10.21 10.33
CA VAL A 205 19.60 11.21 10.51
C VAL A 205 19.78 11.43 12.02
N THR A 206 21.01 11.62 12.49
CA THR A 206 21.34 11.79 13.92
C THR A 206 20.82 13.10 14.55
N THR A 207 19.89 13.80 13.89
CA THR A 207 19.34 15.09 14.34
C THR A 207 17.82 15.02 14.40
N THR A 208 17.27 15.42 15.55
CA THR A 208 15.83 15.55 15.81
C THR A 208 15.26 16.74 15.03
N ASN A 209 15.04 16.58 13.72
CA ASN A 209 14.22 17.52 12.94
C ASN A 209 12.75 17.07 12.99
N ALA A 210 11.82 18.03 13.03
CA ALA A 210 10.39 17.75 12.93
C ALA A 210 10.00 17.14 11.56
N TYR A 211 10.82 17.38 10.54
CA TYR A 211 10.66 16.83 9.19
C TYR A 211 11.91 16.01 8.80
N PRO A 212 12.00 14.73 9.22
CA PRO A 212 13.09 13.87 8.82
C PRO A 212 13.16 13.70 7.30
N GLU A 213 14.33 13.30 6.81
CA GLU A 213 14.46 12.82 5.43
C GLU A 213 13.71 11.50 5.28
N VAL A 214 13.10 11.29 4.12
CA VAL A 214 12.33 10.10 3.79
C VAL A 214 12.69 9.61 2.40
N ILE A 215 12.58 8.30 2.18
CA ILE A 215 12.57 7.69 0.85
C ILE A 215 11.14 7.30 0.51
N GLY A 216 10.66 7.76 -0.64
CA GLY A 216 9.32 7.46 -1.14
C GLY A 216 9.35 6.93 -2.57
N VAL A 217 8.19 6.42 -2.99
CA VAL A 217 7.94 5.92 -4.34
C VAL A 217 7.22 7.02 -5.13
N VAL A 218 7.73 7.33 -6.32
CA VAL A 218 7.11 8.26 -7.27
C VAL A 218 6.38 7.51 -8.38
N GLY A 219 6.97 6.41 -8.87
CA GLY A 219 6.40 5.57 -9.91
C GLY A 219 7.18 4.27 -10.11
N SER A 220 6.72 3.45 -11.04
CA SER A 220 7.36 2.17 -11.39
C SER A 220 7.63 2.11 -12.88
N GLU A 221 8.79 1.60 -13.28
CA GLU A 221 9.18 1.38 -14.67
C GLU A 221 9.79 -0.01 -14.82
N SER A 222 9.42 -0.78 -15.84
CA SER A 222 10.01 -2.06 -16.28
C SER A 222 10.92 -2.81 -15.28
N GLY A 223 10.39 -3.17 -14.10
CA GLY A 223 11.09 -3.98 -13.10
C GLY A 223 11.86 -3.20 -12.01
N TYR A 224 11.77 -1.88 -11.96
CA TYR A 224 12.34 -1.04 -10.91
C TYR A 224 11.40 0.11 -10.50
N ILE A 225 11.78 0.82 -9.44
CA ILE A 225 11.01 1.96 -8.91
C ILE A 225 11.75 3.26 -9.17
N GLN A 226 11.01 4.24 -9.68
CA GLN A 226 11.39 5.65 -9.58
C GLN A 226 10.92 6.16 -8.22
N GLY A 227 11.87 6.52 -7.38
CA GLY A 227 11.63 7.07 -6.06
C GLY A 227 12.18 8.48 -5.94
N ALA A 228 12.09 9.01 -4.74
CA ALA A 228 12.79 10.22 -4.36
C ALA A 228 13.17 10.18 -2.88
N ILE A 229 14.21 10.94 -2.55
CA ILE A 229 14.71 11.11 -1.19
C ILE A 229 14.77 12.59 -0.85
N GLY A 230 14.29 12.96 0.34
CA GLY A 230 14.18 14.37 0.73
C GLY A 230 13.28 14.56 1.94
N THR A 231 12.87 15.79 2.20
CA THR A 231 12.06 16.12 3.39
C THR A 231 10.67 16.63 3.02
N TYR A 232 9.72 16.43 3.91
CA TYR A 232 8.37 16.98 3.78
C TYR A 232 8.21 18.40 4.31
N ASP A 233 9.28 19.05 4.77
CA ASP A 233 9.27 20.39 5.37
C ASP A 233 8.50 21.42 4.50
N PRO A 234 7.35 21.93 4.97
CA PRO A 234 6.55 22.92 4.26
C PRO A 234 7.26 24.27 4.04
N SER A 235 8.32 24.55 4.79
CA SER A 235 9.08 25.80 4.68
C SER A 235 10.08 25.81 3.53
N VAL A 236 10.31 24.66 2.88
CA VAL A 236 11.23 24.56 1.74
C VAL A 236 10.51 25.01 0.46
N ASP A 237 11.05 26.06 -0.16
CA ASP A 237 10.63 26.52 -1.48
C ASP A 237 11.13 25.56 -2.58
N GLY A 238 10.23 25.17 -3.48
CA GLY A 238 10.55 24.26 -4.60
C GLY A 238 10.35 22.79 -4.26
N SER A 239 11.06 21.90 -4.97
CA SER A 239 11.02 20.45 -4.72
C SER A 239 12.07 20.09 -3.66
N PRO A 240 11.68 19.70 -2.43
CA PRO A 240 12.64 19.29 -1.39
C PRO A 240 13.16 17.86 -1.59
N PHE A 241 12.91 17.27 -2.76
CA PHE A 241 13.19 15.87 -3.07
C PHE A 241 14.15 15.75 -4.25
N SER A 242 15.21 14.98 -4.03
CA SER A 242 16.14 14.53 -5.07
C SER A 242 15.66 13.21 -5.68
N PRO A 243 15.83 13.00 -7.00
CA PRO A 243 15.48 11.74 -7.64
C PRO A 243 16.25 10.56 -7.06
N LEU A 244 15.61 9.40 -7.00
CA LEU A 244 16.21 8.14 -6.55
C LEU A 244 15.76 7.01 -7.48
N THR A 245 16.68 6.17 -7.96
CA THR A 245 16.30 4.94 -8.67
C THR A 245 16.50 3.75 -7.74
N ILE A 246 15.46 2.94 -7.54
CA ILE A 246 15.49 1.78 -6.64
C ILE A 246 15.43 0.52 -7.51
N LEU A 247 16.56 -0.19 -7.61
CA LEU A 247 16.76 -1.33 -8.52
C LEU A 247 16.93 -2.62 -7.72
N PRO A 248 16.12 -3.66 -7.98
CA PRO A 248 16.40 -4.97 -7.42
C PRO A 248 17.62 -5.60 -8.10
N ALA A 249 18.20 -6.61 -7.47
CA ALA A 249 19.20 -7.46 -8.09
C ALA A 249 18.68 -8.07 -9.41
N GLY A 250 19.51 -8.02 -10.45
CA GLY A 250 19.27 -8.56 -11.78
C GLY A 250 18.69 -7.56 -12.79
N ILE A 251 18.30 -6.36 -12.36
CA ILE A 251 17.67 -5.35 -13.22
C ILE A 251 18.60 -4.16 -13.45
N LYS A 252 18.79 -3.74 -14.70
CA LYS A 252 19.52 -2.49 -15.00
C LYS A 252 18.54 -1.36 -15.26
N ALA A 253 18.91 -0.14 -14.88
CA ALA A 253 18.12 1.03 -15.26
C ALA A 253 18.12 1.26 -16.80
N ASN A 254 19.26 1.03 -17.44
CA ASN A 254 19.45 1.01 -18.89
C ASN A 254 20.83 0.42 -19.25
N ASP A 255 21.19 0.43 -20.52
CA ASP A 255 22.46 -0.12 -21.02
C ASP A 255 23.71 0.56 -20.43
N ASN A 256 23.60 1.83 -19.99
CA ASN A 256 24.69 2.58 -19.38
C ASN A 256 24.80 2.37 -17.85
N ASP A 257 23.91 1.60 -17.25
CA ASP A 257 24.00 1.25 -15.83
C ASP A 257 25.18 0.30 -15.58
N ASP A 258 26.25 0.87 -15.04
CA ASP A 258 27.51 0.21 -14.68
C ASP A 258 27.59 -0.20 -13.19
N SER A 259 26.51 0.02 -12.44
CA SER A 259 26.42 -0.44 -11.04
C SER A 259 26.38 -1.97 -10.94
N ASP A 260 26.71 -2.52 -9.77
CA ASP A 260 26.69 -3.96 -9.53
C ASP A 260 25.25 -4.50 -9.52
N SER A 261 24.80 -4.89 -10.71
CA SER A 261 23.46 -5.44 -10.92
C SER A 261 23.22 -6.79 -10.25
N THR A 262 24.21 -7.44 -9.65
CA THR A 262 23.97 -8.66 -8.86
C THR A 262 23.34 -8.37 -7.50
N ARG A 263 23.25 -7.09 -7.12
CA ARG A 263 22.77 -6.61 -5.82
C ARG A 263 21.61 -5.63 -5.98
N ASP A 264 20.83 -5.56 -4.91
CA ASP A 264 19.86 -4.48 -4.71
C ASP A 264 20.58 -3.15 -4.56
N ARG A 265 20.03 -2.10 -5.17
CA ARG A 265 20.65 -0.77 -5.25
C ARG A 265 19.65 0.35 -5.03
N LEU A 266 20.12 1.38 -4.34
CA LEU A 266 19.55 2.72 -4.39
C LEU A 266 20.55 3.60 -5.16
N ILE A 267 20.14 4.19 -6.27
CA ILE A 267 20.98 5.08 -7.09
C ILE A 267 20.51 6.52 -6.85
N MET A 268 21.36 7.32 -6.21
CA MET A 268 21.08 8.73 -5.97
C MET A 268 21.05 9.52 -7.27
N ASP A 269 20.33 10.65 -7.26
CA ASP A 269 20.11 11.55 -8.40
C ASP A 269 19.57 10.83 -9.66
N GLY A 270 18.94 9.67 -9.46
CA GLY A 270 18.45 8.82 -10.54
C GLY A 270 19.54 8.30 -11.49
N GLY A 271 20.82 8.37 -11.11
CA GLY A 271 21.95 7.99 -11.96
C GLY A 271 22.46 9.09 -12.91
N GLN A 272 21.96 10.33 -12.80
CA GLN A 272 22.41 11.45 -13.64
C GLN A 272 23.91 11.77 -13.47
N SER A 273 24.44 11.57 -12.27
CA SER A 273 25.85 11.78 -11.92
C SER A 273 26.72 10.52 -12.08
N GLY A 274 26.14 9.41 -12.55
CA GLY A 274 26.78 8.10 -12.70
C GLY A 274 26.12 7.01 -11.86
N TYR A 275 25.90 5.81 -12.43
CA TYR A 275 25.20 4.73 -11.71
C TYR A 275 26.07 4.11 -10.63
N ALA A 276 27.26 3.62 -10.96
CA ALA A 276 28.12 2.95 -9.99
C ALA A 276 28.60 3.87 -8.85
N SER A 277 28.92 5.13 -9.15
CA SER A 277 29.39 6.11 -8.16
C SER A 277 28.30 6.52 -7.17
N GLU A 278 27.04 6.57 -7.62
CA GLU A 278 25.89 6.94 -6.80
C GLU A 278 25.15 5.75 -6.20
N ALA A 279 25.61 4.52 -6.45
CA ALA A 279 24.98 3.30 -5.96
C ALA A 279 25.26 3.05 -4.47
N TYR A 280 24.18 2.92 -3.72
CA TYR A 280 24.18 2.39 -2.36
C TYR A 280 23.68 0.96 -2.38
N TYR A 281 24.42 0.08 -1.72
CA TYR A 281 24.11 -1.34 -1.63
C TYR A 281 23.79 -1.71 -0.21
N ARG A 282 22.84 -2.63 -0.03
CA ARG A 282 22.51 -3.16 1.29
C ARG A 282 23.77 -3.77 1.95
N LYS A 283 24.02 -3.37 3.20
CA LYS A 283 25.13 -3.85 4.04
C LYS A 283 24.96 -5.31 4.44
#